data_AF-A0AAD7S965-F1
#
_entry.id   AF-A0AAD7S965-F1
#
_cell.length_a   1.000
_cell.length_b   1.000
_cell.length_c   1.000
_cell.angle_alpha   90.00
_cell.angle_beta   90.00
_cell.angle_gamma   90.00
#
_symmetry.space_group_name_H-M   'P 1'
#
loop_
_entity.id
_entity.type
_entity.pdbx_description
1 polymer ?
#
loop_
_entity_poly.entity_id
_entity_poly.type
_entity_poly.pdbx_seq_one_letter_code
_entity_poly.pdbx_strand_id
1 'polypeptide(L)'
;MFMDASTIAEFANLYESHIDTTLLQAQCHSAKAFLTMEKEDEQDDDDGNGILASLSKLNTLPVAFSEVLKLFRIVATLPVSTASSERFFSVLKRVKTYLRTTMGDVRLTHLILMAVEQKLVKSLNMDDLVDDFAKMKPRRYPLMD
;
A
#
# COMPACT_ATOMS: atom_id res chain seq x y z
N MET A 1 -8.94 11.83 20.81
CA MET A 1 -9.10 10.53 20.13
C MET A 1 -8.43 10.50 18.75
N PHE A 2 -8.65 11.48 17.86
CA PHE A 2 -7.77 11.69 16.70
C PHE A 2 -6.65 12.67 17.10
N MET A 3 -5.38 12.27 16.94
CA MET A 3 -4.17 13.03 17.29
C MET A 3 -3.90 13.29 18.79
N ASP A 4 -4.10 12.29 19.65
CA ASP A 4 -3.56 12.40 21.03
C ASP A 4 -2.05 12.21 21.01
N ALA A 5 -1.30 13.13 21.62
CA ALA A 5 0.17 13.15 21.54
C ALA A 5 0.82 11.86 22.08
N SER A 6 0.19 11.18 23.04
CA SER A 6 0.66 9.90 23.59
C SER A 6 0.55 8.75 22.59
N THR A 7 -0.58 8.61 21.89
CA THR A 7 -0.80 7.53 20.92
C THR A 7 0.08 7.71 19.69
N ILE A 8 0.36 8.95 19.31
CA ILE A 8 1.28 9.21 18.20
C ILE A 8 2.74 8.96 18.59
N ALA A 9 3.14 9.23 19.83
CA ALA A 9 4.48 8.90 20.30
C ALA A 9 4.73 7.38 20.34
N GLU A 10 3.76 6.59 20.80
CA GLU A 10 3.83 5.13 20.74
C GLU A 10 3.91 4.63 19.29
N PHE A 11 3.11 5.18 18.40
CA PHE A 11 3.12 4.83 16.99
C PHE A 11 4.44 5.20 16.29
N ALA A 12 5.00 6.38 16.59
CA ALA A 12 6.28 6.81 16.04
C ALA A 12 7.43 5.91 16.49
N ASN A 13 7.42 5.46 17.74
CA ASN A 13 8.37 4.47 18.25
C ASN A 13 8.19 3.09 17.60
N LEU A 14 6.95 2.65 17.39
CA LEU A 14 6.64 1.34 16.80
C LEU A 14 7.14 1.21 15.35
N TYR A 15 7.13 2.30 14.58
CA TYR A 15 7.55 2.32 13.17
C TYR A 15 8.99 2.84 12.97
N GLU A 16 9.77 3.02 14.04
CA GLU A 16 11.13 3.60 14.00
C GLU A 16 11.21 4.92 13.20
N SER A 17 10.09 5.65 13.10
CA SER A 17 10.03 6.86 12.30
C SER A 17 10.57 8.01 13.14
N HIS A 18 11.63 8.68 12.67
CA HIS A 18 12.14 9.93 13.25
C HIS A 18 11.11 11.07 13.06
N ILE A 19 10.06 11.06 13.88
CA ILE A 19 9.04 12.11 13.93
C ILE A 19 9.25 12.88 15.23
N ASP A 20 9.49 14.18 15.13
CA ASP A 20 9.60 15.06 16.30
C ASP A 20 8.22 15.22 16.95
N THR A 21 8.01 14.53 18.07
CA THR A 21 6.72 14.48 18.78
C THR A 21 6.27 15.84 19.32
N THR A 22 7.22 16.72 19.64
CA THR A 22 6.97 18.10 20.11
C THR A 22 6.50 19.00 18.98
N LEU A 23 7.17 18.96 17.83
CA LEU A 23 6.78 19.71 16.63
C LEU A 23 5.44 19.23 16.09
N LEU A 24 5.22 17.91 16.12
CA LEU A 24 3.96 17.31 15.71
C LEU A 24 2.80 17.76 16.59
N GLN A 25 2.98 17.83 17.92
CA GLN A 25 1.90 18.29 18.81
C GLN A 25 1.51 19.75 18.52
N ALA A 26 2.49 20.63 18.25
CA ALA A 26 2.24 22.00 17.86
C ALA A 26 1.52 22.08 16.49
N GLN A 27 2.01 21.33 15.50
CA GLN A 27 1.39 21.25 14.17
C GLN A 27 -0.02 20.66 14.21
N CYS A 28 -0.29 19.65 15.06
CA CYS A 28 -1.61 19.06 15.27
C CYS A 28 -2.59 20.09 15.88
N HIS A 29 -2.12 20.91 16.82
CA HIS A 29 -2.94 21.98 17.40
C HIS A 29 -3.31 23.02 16.33
N SER A 30 -2.33 23.49 15.55
CA SER A 30 -2.54 24.44 14.45
C SER A 30 -3.41 23.85 13.33
N ALA A 31 -3.20 22.59 12.95
CA ALA A 31 -4.00 21.90 11.95
C ALA A 31 -5.45 21.72 12.41
N LYS A 32 -5.67 21.41 13.69
CA LYS A 32 -7.00 21.32 14.26
C LYS A 32 -7.71 22.68 14.24
N ALA A 33 -7.02 23.75 14.63
CA ALA A 33 -7.56 25.11 14.54
C ALA A 33 -7.92 25.48 13.09
N PHE A 34 -7.02 25.22 12.14
CA PHE A 34 -7.23 25.49 10.71
C PHE A 34 -8.44 24.74 10.14
N LEU A 35 -8.62 23.47 10.51
CA LEU A 35 -9.77 22.67 10.07
C LEU A 35 -11.08 23.03 10.78
N THR A 36 -11.03 23.61 11.98
CA THR A 36 -12.23 24.04 12.73
C THR A 36 -12.69 25.46 12.38
N MET A 37 -11.77 26.36 12.00
CA MET A 37 -12.13 27.76 11.68
C MET A 37 -12.86 27.90 10.33
N GLU A 38 -12.81 26.89 9.46
CA GLU A 38 -13.54 26.89 8.19
C GLU A 38 -14.85 26.08 8.23
N LYS A 39 -15.28 25.59 9.41
CA LYS A 39 -16.59 24.91 9.53
C LYS A 39 -17.79 25.87 9.52
N GLU A 40 -17.57 27.18 9.43
CA GLU A 40 -18.66 28.16 9.45
C GLU A 40 -19.20 28.51 8.05
N ASP A 41 -18.48 28.19 6.97
CA ASP A 41 -18.93 28.44 5.60
C ASP A 41 -19.04 27.12 4.81
N GLU A 42 -20.26 26.82 4.36
CA GLU A 42 -20.68 25.76 3.41
C GLU A 42 -21.30 24.47 3.98
N GLN A 43 -22.65 24.52 3.96
CA GLN A 43 -23.67 23.51 3.68
C GLN A 43 -23.25 22.03 3.54
N ASP A 44 -24.00 21.18 4.26
CA ASP A 44 -24.07 19.73 4.15
C ASP A 44 -24.08 19.21 2.69
N ASP A 45 -22.98 18.60 2.26
CA ASP A 45 -22.99 17.49 1.30
C ASP A 45 -22.10 16.38 1.86
N ASP A 46 -22.76 15.36 2.44
CA ASP A 46 -22.20 14.14 3.01
C ASP A 46 -21.63 13.22 1.92
N ASP A 47 -20.55 13.65 1.28
CA ASP A 47 -19.66 12.71 0.61
C ASP A 47 -18.63 12.28 1.65
N GLY A 48 -18.63 11.00 2.03
CA GLY A 48 -17.79 10.35 3.06
C GLY A 48 -16.26 10.42 2.86
N ASN A 49 -15.77 11.49 2.23
CA ASN A 49 -14.41 11.80 1.84
C ASN A 49 -13.78 12.91 2.70
N GLY A 50 -14.36 13.27 3.85
CA GLY A 50 -13.88 14.36 4.72
C GLY A 50 -12.39 14.24 5.11
N ILE A 51 -11.85 13.03 5.14
CA ILE A 51 -10.43 12.72 5.35
C ILE A 51 -9.56 13.20 4.17
N LEU A 52 -9.99 12.95 2.93
CA LEU A 52 -9.30 13.38 1.71
C LEU A 52 -9.42 14.89 1.48
N ALA A 53 -10.57 15.48 1.82
CA ALA A 53 -10.76 16.93 1.79
C ALA A 53 -9.87 17.65 2.84
N SER A 54 -9.74 17.08 4.04
CA SER A 54 -8.82 17.62 5.05
C SER A 54 -7.36 17.51 4.61
N LEU A 55 -7.00 16.43 3.90
CA LEU A 55 -5.65 16.25 3.36
C LEU A 55 -5.31 17.23 2.24
N SER A 56 -6.22 17.43 1.28
CA SER A 56 -5.98 18.35 0.16
C SER A 56 -5.77 19.77 0.68
N LYS A 57 -6.53 20.17 1.71
CA LYS A 57 -6.37 21.44 2.42
C LYS A 57 -5.02 21.54 3.13
N LEU A 58 -4.61 20.54 3.90
CA LEU A 58 -3.31 20.55 4.60
C LEU A 58 -2.12 20.50 3.62
N ASN A 59 -2.29 19.91 2.45
CA ASN A 59 -1.28 19.85 1.40
C ASN A 59 -1.07 21.19 0.67
N THR A 60 -1.91 22.21 0.91
CA THR A 60 -1.66 23.58 0.41
C THR A 60 -0.44 24.22 1.08
N LEU A 61 -0.08 23.79 2.29
CA LEU A 61 1.03 24.33 3.06
C LEU A 61 1.96 23.20 3.56
N PRO A 62 2.71 22.53 2.67
CA PRO A 62 3.47 21.32 2.99
C PRO A 62 4.62 21.58 3.98
N VAL A 63 5.13 22.82 4.05
CA VAL A 63 6.22 23.21 4.96
C VAL A 63 5.70 23.42 6.39
N ALA A 64 4.45 23.87 6.57
CA ALA A 64 3.89 24.14 7.89
C ALA A 64 3.40 22.87 8.60
N PHE A 65 3.05 21.82 7.85
CA PHE A 65 2.45 20.59 8.37
C PHE A 65 3.25 19.33 7.98
N SER A 66 4.57 19.45 7.88
CA SER A 66 5.46 18.38 7.41
C SER A 66 5.31 17.07 8.21
N GLU A 67 5.19 17.15 9.54
CA GLU A 67 5.11 15.97 10.41
C GLU A 67 3.72 15.33 10.37
N VAL A 68 2.67 16.17 10.31
CA VAL A 68 1.28 15.70 10.17
C VAL A 68 1.10 14.96 8.84
N LEU A 69 1.65 15.49 7.74
CA LEU A 69 1.60 14.85 6.42
C LEU A 69 2.39 13.54 6.38
N LYS A 70 3.56 13.46 7.04
CA LYS A 70 4.31 12.20 7.18
C LYS A 70 3.49 11.15 7.93
N LEU A 71 2.92 11.50 9.08
CA LEU A 71 2.08 10.59 9.86
C LEU A 71 0.89 10.10 9.03
N PHE A 72 0.23 11.01 8.32
CA PHE A 72 -0.92 10.65 7.48
C PHE A 72 -0.54 9.71 6.34
N ARG A 73 0.62 9.92 5.71
CA ARG A 73 1.15 8.99 4.71
C ARG A 73 1.39 7.61 5.31
N ILE A 74 1.99 7.53 6.49
CA ILE A 74 2.20 6.25 7.17
C ILE A 74 0.86 5.55 7.42
N VAL A 75 -0.11 6.25 8.01
CA VAL A 75 -1.46 5.71 8.26
C VAL A 75 -2.16 5.28 6.95
N ALA A 76 -2.04 6.06 5.88
CA ALA A 76 -2.63 5.72 4.58
C ALA A 76 -1.93 4.53 3.90
N THR A 77 -0.65 4.31 4.16
CA THR A 77 0.10 3.14 3.67
C THR A 77 -0.12 1.90 4.53
N LEU A 78 -0.59 2.05 5.77
CA LEU A 78 -1.02 0.90 6.53
C LEU A 78 -2.18 0.23 5.79
N PRO A 79 -2.18 -1.11 5.67
CA PRO A 79 -3.31 -1.81 5.13
C PRO A 79 -4.49 -1.67 6.11
N VAL A 80 -5.26 -0.59 5.98
CA VAL A 80 -6.52 -0.38 6.68
C VAL A 80 -7.55 -1.42 6.23
N SER A 81 -7.36 -1.99 5.04
CA SER A 81 -8.23 -3.01 4.46
C SER A 81 -7.56 -4.38 4.38
N THR A 82 -8.24 -5.39 4.91
CA THR A 82 -7.89 -6.81 4.76
C THR A 82 -8.07 -7.32 3.32
N ALA A 83 -8.67 -6.53 2.43
CA ALA A 83 -9.03 -6.95 1.07
C ALA A 83 -7.81 -7.45 0.25
N SER A 84 -6.63 -6.83 0.43
CA SER A 84 -5.42 -7.30 -0.24
C SER A 84 -5.04 -8.71 0.23
N SER A 85 -4.97 -8.93 1.54
CA SER A 85 -4.68 -10.23 2.14
C SER A 85 -5.72 -11.28 1.78
N GLU A 86 -7.02 -10.94 1.83
CA GLU A 86 -8.12 -11.83 1.44
C GLU A 86 -8.02 -12.25 -0.03
N ARG A 87 -7.68 -11.30 -0.91
CA ARG A 87 -7.42 -11.57 -2.33
C ARG A 87 -6.26 -12.55 -2.50
N PHE A 88 -5.14 -12.35 -1.78
CA PHE A 88 -4.01 -13.28 -1.80
C PHE A 88 -4.40 -14.68 -1.32
N PHE A 89 -5.13 -14.81 -0.20
CA PHE A 89 -5.57 -16.10 0.33
C PHE A 89 -6.59 -16.80 -0.56
N SER A 90 -7.50 -16.06 -1.19
CA SER A 90 -8.44 -16.59 -2.17
C SER A 90 -7.72 -17.17 -3.39
N VAL A 91 -6.72 -16.44 -3.90
CA VAL A 91 -5.86 -16.92 -5.00
C VAL A 91 -5.04 -18.14 -4.56
N LEU A 92 -4.45 -18.11 -3.37
CA LEU A 92 -3.71 -19.24 -2.82
C LEU A 92 -4.56 -20.51 -2.77
N LYS A 93 -5.81 -20.42 -2.28
CA LYS A 93 -6.76 -21.54 -2.24
C LYS A 93 -7.07 -22.11 -3.63
N ARG A 94 -7.11 -21.25 -4.66
CA ARG A 94 -7.33 -21.66 -6.05
C ARG A 94 -6.10 -22.29 -6.70
N VAL A 95 -4.91 -21.81 -6.35
CA VAL A 95 -3.63 -22.30 -6.91
C VAL A 95 -3.16 -23.59 -6.22
N LYS A 96 -3.28 -23.66 -4.89
CA LYS A 96 -2.88 -24.80 -4.06
C LYS A 96 -4.05 -25.76 -3.91
N THR A 97 -4.19 -26.66 -4.88
CA THR A 97 -5.22 -27.72 -4.88
C THR A 97 -4.69 -29.01 -4.27
N TYR A 98 -5.59 -29.93 -3.90
CA TYR A 98 -5.26 -31.23 -3.31
C TYR A 98 -4.25 -32.04 -4.15
N LEU A 99 -4.34 -31.95 -5.48
CA LEU A 99 -3.43 -32.65 -6.40
C LEU A 99 -2.06 -31.96 -6.56
N ARG A 100 -1.90 -30.74 -6.05
CA ARG A 100 -0.69 -29.90 -6.20
C ARG A 100 0.07 -29.71 -4.88
N THR A 101 -0.11 -30.62 -3.94
CA THR A 101 0.47 -30.55 -2.58
C THR A 101 1.99 -30.69 -2.54
N THR A 102 2.60 -31.32 -3.55
CA THR A 102 4.06 -31.52 -3.66
C THR A 102 4.81 -30.35 -4.30
N MET A 103 4.13 -29.25 -4.64
CA MET A 103 4.75 -28.10 -5.29
C MET A 103 5.61 -27.29 -4.31
N GLY A 104 6.86 -27.01 -4.66
CA GLY A 104 7.77 -26.20 -3.83
C GLY A 104 7.36 -24.74 -3.70
N ASP A 105 7.73 -24.12 -2.58
CA ASP A 105 7.29 -22.76 -2.20
C ASP A 105 7.69 -21.69 -3.23
N VAL A 106 8.90 -21.78 -3.80
CA VAL A 106 9.37 -20.85 -4.83
C VAL A 106 8.43 -20.84 -6.03
N ARG A 107 8.05 -22.03 -6.52
CA ARG A 107 7.10 -22.14 -7.64
C ARG A 107 5.72 -21.64 -7.25
N LEU A 108 5.29 -21.88 -6.01
CA LEU A 108 3.98 -21.47 -5.51
C LEU A 108 3.86 -19.95 -5.46
N THR A 109 4.85 -19.29 -4.88
CA THR A 109 4.90 -17.84 -4.76
C THR A 109 4.85 -17.17 -6.13
N HIS A 110 5.65 -17.62 -7.11
CA HIS A 110 5.60 -17.06 -8.46
C HIS A 110 4.23 -17.24 -9.13
N LEU A 111 3.56 -18.38 -8.91
CA LEU A 111 2.26 -18.66 -9.52
C LEU A 111 1.14 -17.83 -8.90
N ILE A 112 1.21 -17.60 -7.58
CA ILE A 112 0.30 -16.68 -6.88
C ILE A 112 0.53 -15.26 -7.36
N LEU A 113 1.79 -14.82 -7.47
CA LEU A 113 2.12 -13.48 -7.96
C LEU A 113 1.53 -13.22 -9.34
N MET A 114 1.69 -14.16 -10.28
CA MET A 114 1.08 -14.05 -11.61
C MET A 114 -0.45 -14.02 -11.59
N ALA A 115 -1.08 -14.83 -10.71
CA ALA A 115 -2.54 -14.90 -10.60
C ALA A 115 -3.16 -13.67 -9.93
N VAL A 116 -2.43 -13.06 -8.99
CA VAL A 116 -2.78 -11.78 -8.37
C VAL A 116 -2.56 -10.67 -9.41
N GLU A 117 -1.39 -10.56 -10.02
CA GLU A 117 -1.10 -9.53 -11.01
C GLU A 117 -1.55 -9.89 -12.43
N GLN A 118 -2.73 -10.52 -12.54
CA GLN A 118 -3.28 -10.98 -13.82
C GLN A 118 -3.43 -9.87 -14.88
N LYS A 119 -3.62 -8.60 -14.46
CA LYS A 119 -3.73 -7.46 -15.38
C LYS A 119 -2.38 -7.18 -16.03
N LEU A 120 -1.32 -7.15 -15.23
CA LEU A 120 0.05 -6.94 -15.69
C LEU A 120 0.52 -8.13 -16.54
N VAL A 121 0.23 -9.36 -16.11
CA VAL A 121 0.59 -10.56 -16.88
C VAL A 121 -0.07 -10.57 -18.27
N LYS A 122 -1.32 -10.10 -18.37
CA LYS A 122 -2.02 -9.99 -19.66
C LYS A 122 -1.47 -8.89 -20.58
N SER A 123 -0.79 -7.89 -20.03
CA SER A 123 -0.12 -6.84 -20.82
C SER A 123 1.26 -7.24 -21.33
N LEU A 124 1.81 -8.37 -20.87
CA LEU A 124 3.11 -8.86 -21.35
C LEU A 124 2.99 -9.42 -22.77
N ASN A 125 3.98 -9.13 -23.61
CA ASN A 125 4.12 -9.76 -24.91
C ASN A 125 4.63 -11.20 -24.73
N MET A 126 3.82 -12.17 -25.15
CA MET A 126 4.15 -13.58 -24.99
C MET A 126 5.26 -14.02 -25.94
N ASP A 127 5.38 -13.41 -27.11
CA ASP A 127 6.42 -13.78 -28.09
C ASP A 127 7.81 -13.42 -27.55
N ASP A 128 7.96 -12.20 -27.01
CA ASP A 128 9.20 -11.75 -26.37
C ASP A 128 9.56 -12.64 -25.15
N LEU A 129 8.57 -13.02 -24.35
CA LEU A 129 8.77 -13.89 -23.19
C LEU A 129 9.26 -15.30 -23.60
N VAL A 130 8.72 -15.85 -24.69
CA VAL A 130 9.13 -17.15 -25.22
C VAL A 130 10.57 -17.09 -25.72
N ASP A 131 10.93 -16.03 -26.45
CA ASP A 131 12.29 -15.83 -26.95
C ASP A 131 13.29 -15.69 -25.80
N ASP A 132 12.95 -14.93 -24.76
CA ASP A 132 13.82 -14.76 -23.59
C ASP A 132 13.96 -16.07 -22.78
N PHE A 133 12.86 -16.83 -22.64
CA PHE A 133 12.90 -18.13 -22.00
C PHE A 133 13.71 -19.16 -22.81
N ALA A 134 13.73 -19.06 -24.14
CA ALA A 134 14.55 -19.88 -25.02
C ALA A 134 16.05 -19.56 -24.88
N LYS A 135 16.40 -18.27 -24.74
CA LYS A 135 17.79 -17.81 -24.50
C LYS A 135 18.32 -18.23 -23.13
N MET A 136 17.46 -18.33 -22.12
CA MET A 136 17.87 -18.54 -20.72
C MET A 136 18.57 -19.88 -20.45
N LYS A 137 18.24 -20.94 -21.21
CA LYS A 137 18.96 -22.22 -21.11
C LYS A 137 18.83 -23.02 -22.42
N PRO A 138 19.94 -23.47 -23.03
CA PRO A 138 19.88 -24.40 -24.14
C PRO A 138 19.31 -25.73 -23.64
N ARG A 139 18.06 -26.01 -24.02
CA ARG A 139 17.32 -27.24 -23.66
C ARG A 139 17.20 -28.22 -24.83
N ARG A 140 17.80 -27.90 -25.98
CA ARG A 140 17.92 -28.84 -27.09
C ARG A 140 18.89 -29.95 -26.68
N TYR A 141 18.42 -31.18 -26.68
CA TYR A 141 19.27 -32.35 -26.57
C TYR A 141 20.16 -32.39 -27.82
N PRO A 142 21.49 -32.47 -27.68
CA PRO A 142 22.37 -32.57 -28.83
C PRO A 142 22.03 -33.87 -29.57
N LEU A 143 21.66 -33.76 -30.84
CA LEU A 143 21.61 -34.93 -31.71
C LEU A 143 23.05 -35.42 -31.85
N MET A 144 23.26 -36.69 -31.47
CA MET A 144 24.52 -37.37 -31.74
C MET A 144 24.52 -37.69 -33.24
N ASP A 145 25.49 -37.15 -33.96
CA ASP A 145 25.77 -37.46 -35.37
C ASP A 145 26.37 -38.87 -35.53
#